data_AF-D4JZ66-F1
#
_entry.id   AF-D4JZ66-F1
#
_cell.length_a   1.000
_cell.length_b   1.000
_cell.length_c   1.000
_cell.angle_alpha   90.00
_cell.angle_beta   90.00
_cell.angle_gamma   90.00
#
_symmetry.space_group_name_H-M   'P 1'
#
loop_
_entity.id
_entity.type
_entity.pdbx_description
1 polymer ?
#
loop_
_entity_poly.entity_id
_entity_poly.type
_entity_poly.pdbx_seq_one_letter_code
_entity_poly.pdbx_strand_id
1 'polypeptide(L)'
;MLTTLAAPAFAKTWYIEDGDITVKASDTGNDVTQKDKTTYGDKDTIITNRKEDASSNTVTIETNDKNDKVEVTLKDVNIDTSSRKKAAVSVTGEGDTNIKLDGDNALKSDIYRSGIYGSGSGSLTISGGENDSLTAQGGSGANGISSSGSLTISGGTVTANGDDGGRGISSSGSVTISGGSTVTANGGSGTISGGDGIWSGGGVTISGGSTVTANGGNGGSLVGGDGIRSGGGLTVSDGTVTAKGGNGDSKDGYGGDGIRSGGVVTISGNTVNAAGGYGGKVGGYGICSFDRVAISGGTVEAAGGNGSTGGGSGIYSSVIDLSGSLELTAKAGSPTGKALLQNGRELDLDTIKDKLDPGAKVTATDANGKTKQVSIPRPVEPEESSSSSDGGSATPSAPAFSLPGLTVTDKSGAVIDSISTQSGNTLTVCVGRLTASFRISLAALRQLRAEGIETITFQTILCSTTLSVDELLAMGGEDAEVVLTHHIRSSTLTVGGKAV
;
A
#
# COMPACT_ATOMS: atom_id res chain seq x y z
N MET A 1 51.37 26.59 12.89
CA MET A 1 50.38 25.58 12.45
C MET A 1 49.07 25.96 13.13
N LEU A 2 48.18 26.65 12.40
CA LEU A 2 46.90 27.09 12.96
C LEU A 2 45.95 25.89 12.88
N THR A 3 45.80 25.15 13.98
CA THR A 3 44.73 24.16 14.11
C THR A 3 43.42 24.93 14.25
N THR A 4 42.75 25.15 13.12
CA THR A 4 41.34 25.55 13.09
C THR A 4 40.55 24.44 13.77
N LEU A 5 40.11 24.69 15.02
CA LEU A 5 39.12 23.86 15.69
C LEU A 5 37.85 23.89 14.82
N ALA A 6 37.51 22.75 14.21
CA ALA A 6 36.19 22.55 13.65
C ALA A 6 35.19 22.65 14.81
N ALA A 7 34.41 23.73 14.84
CA ALA A 7 33.25 23.80 15.72
C ALA A 7 32.35 22.61 15.38
N PRO A 8 31.74 21.93 16.38
CA PRO A 8 30.81 20.85 16.10
C PRO A 8 29.69 21.39 15.20
N ALA A 9 29.54 20.78 14.03
CA ALA A 9 28.45 21.09 13.11
C ALA A 9 27.15 20.57 13.75
N PHE A 10 26.42 21.47 14.40
CA PHE A 10 25.08 21.19 14.91
C PHE A 10 24.08 21.21 13.75
N ALA A 11 23.12 20.30 13.80
CA ALA A 11 21.91 20.29 12.97
C ALA A 11 21.37 21.71 12.78
N LYS A 12 21.26 22.18 11.54
CA LYS A 12 20.72 23.51 11.25
C LYS A 12 19.34 23.40 10.62
N THR A 13 18.40 24.15 11.16
CA THR A 13 17.07 24.34 10.59
C THR A 13 17.12 25.49 9.57
N TRP A 14 16.64 25.20 8.36
CA TRP A 14 16.60 26.11 7.23
C TRP A 14 15.16 26.47 6.91
N TYR A 15 14.86 27.76 6.89
CA TYR A 15 13.51 28.25 6.63
C TYR A 15 13.34 28.54 5.14
N ILE A 16 12.40 27.87 4.48
CA ILE A 16 12.22 27.98 3.02
C ILE A 16 11.80 29.40 2.59
N GLU A 17 11.24 30.21 3.47
CA GLU A 17 10.89 31.61 3.19
C GLU A 17 12.11 32.51 3.04
N ASP A 18 13.28 32.07 3.53
CA ASP A 18 14.50 32.86 3.42
C ASP A 18 15.09 32.82 2.00
N GLY A 19 14.63 31.97 1.10
CA GLY A 19 15.12 31.92 -0.29
C GLY A 19 15.33 30.49 -0.74
N ASP A 20 15.68 30.33 -2.03
CA ASP A 20 16.04 29.04 -2.62
C ASP A 20 17.18 28.39 -1.79
N ILE A 21 17.04 27.10 -1.49
CA ILE A 21 18.00 26.31 -0.71
C ILE A 21 18.67 25.31 -1.65
N THR A 22 20.00 25.28 -1.65
CA THR A 22 20.80 24.25 -2.33
C THR A 22 21.54 23.42 -1.31
N VAL A 23 21.36 22.11 -1.33
CA VAL A 23 22.04 21.13 -0.48
C VAL A 23 22.98 20.32 -1.36
N LYS A 24 24.28 20.35 -1.07
CA LYS A 24 25.29 19.55 -1.81
C LYS A 24 25.96 18.54 -0.91
N ALA A 25 26.27 17.37 -1.44
CA ALA A 25 27.08 16.39 -0.72
C ALA A 25 28.49 16.94 -0.41
N SER A 26 29.03 16.63 0.77
CA SER A 26 30.44 16.84 1.13
C SER A 26 30.96 15.78 2.10
N ASP A 27 32.28 15.68 2.27
CA ASP A 27 32.92 14.67 3.13
C ASP A 27 32.51 14.74 4.62
N THR A 28 31.93 15.87 5.04
CA THR A 28 31.63 16.14 6.46
C THR A 28 30.14 16.30 6.78
N GLY A 29 29.27 16.15 5.78
CA GLY A 29 27.84 16.36 5.86
C GLY A 29 27.33 17.00 4.57
N ASN A 30 26.32 17.85 4.67
CA ASN A 30 25.82 18.63 3.55
C ASN A 30 26.39 20.05 3.54
N ASP A 31 26.79 20.54 2.38
CA ASP A 31 27.07 21.95 2.17
C ASP A 31 25.78 22.63 1.72
N VAL A 32 25.19 23.41 2.62
CA VAL A 32 23.87 24.03 2.42
C VAL A 32 24.02 25.52 2.14
N THR A 33 23.53 25.95 0.99
CA THR A 33 23.57 27.34 0.53
C THR A 33 22.18 27.96 0.48
N GLN A 34 22.03 29.14 1.08
CA GLN A 34 20.81 29.96 0.99
C GLN A 34 21.20 31.45 1.01
N LYS A 35 20.58 32.27 0.15
CA LYS A 35 20.93 33.70 -0.02
C LYS A 35 22.45 33.94 -0.17
N ASP A 36 23.08 33.18 -1.06
CA ASP A 36 24.53 33.25 -1.36
C ASP A 36 25.46 32.97 -0.15
N LYS A 37 24.94 32.36 0.91
CA LYS A 37 25.71 31.96 2.09
C LYS A 37 25.71 30.45 2.24
N THR A 38 26.89 29.86 2.27
CA THR A 38 27.08 28.41 2.46
C THR A 38 27.45 28.09 3.91
N THR A 39 26.75 27.12 4.48
CA THR A 39 27.14 26.43 5.72
C THR A 39 27.69 25.06 5.32
N TYR A 40 28.91 24.75 5.75
CA TYR A 40 29.62 23.53 5.37
C TYR A 40 29.40 22.42 6.39
N GLY A 41 29.25 21.18 5.92
CA GLY A 41 29.21 19.98 6.77
C GLY A 41 28.01 19.89 7.72
N ASP A 42 26.83 20.35 7.31
CA ASP A 42 25.57 20.19 8.06
C ASP A 42 25.14 18.72 8.04
N LYS A 43 25.16 18.06 9.21
CA LYS A 43 24.91 16.62 9.31
C LYS A 43 23.43 16.25 9.37
N ASP A 44 22.58 17.19 9.74
CA ASP A 44 21.15 16.97 9.97
C ASP A 44 20.39 18.15 9.35
N THR A 45 20.40 18.22 8.02
CA THR A 45 19.76 19.31 7.28
C THR A 45 18.24 19.19 7.37
N ILE A 46 17.62 20.11 8.11
CA ILE A 46 16.16 20.19 8.25
C ILE A 46 15.67 21.43 7.50
N ILE A 47 14.74 21.24 6.57
CA ILE A 47 14.09 22.33 5.82
C ILE A 47 12.64 22.40 6.28
N THR A 48 12.19 23.60 6.68
CA THR A 48 10.84 23.83 7.22
C THR A 48 10.28 25.17 6.77
N ASN A 49 8.97 25.34 6.88
CA ASN A 49 8.35 26.66 6.89
C ASN A 49 8.36 27.24 8.32
N ARG A 50 8.42 28.57 8.46
CA ARG A 50 8.04 29.29 9.69
C ARG A 50 6.54 29.54 9.77
N LYS A 51 5.90 29.71 8.62
CA LYS A 51 4.48 30.06 8.50
C LYS A 51 3.78 29.00 7.63
N GLU A 52 2.50 28.81 7.87
CA GLU A 52 1.69 27.84 7.11
C GLU A 52 1.57 28.18 5.61
N ASP A 53 1.76 29.46 5.25
CA ASP A 53 1.71 29.93 3.87
C ASP A 53 2.76 29.25 2.97
N ALA A 54 2.36 28.91 1.75
CA ALA A 54 3.25 28.30 0.77
C ALA A 54 4.37 29.27 0.33
N SER A 55 5.60 28.76 0.30
CA SER A 55 6.75 29.48 -0.26
C SER A 55 6.88 29.23 -1.75
N SER A 56 7.30 30.24 -2.50
CA SER A 56 7.65 30.07 -3.93
C SER A 56 9.14 29.77 -4.16
N ASN A 57 9.91 29.59 -3.08
CA ASN A 57 11.31 29.21 -3.17
C ASN A 57 11.46 27.70 -3.37
N THR A 58 12.61 27.28 -3.89
CA THR A 58 12.86 25.88 -4.25
C THR A 58 13.92 25.23 -3.38
N VAL A 59 13.89 23.91 -3.30
CA VAL A 59 14.99 23.09 -2.76
C VAL A 59 15.68 22.38 -3.92
N THR A 60 17.01 22.51 -4.00
CA THR A 60 17.86 21.77 -4.95
C THR A 60 18.83 20.90 -4.18
N ILE A 61 18.85 19.60 -4.47
CA ILE A 61 19.78 18.63 -3.87
C ILE A 61 20.72 18.15 -4.97
N GLU A 62 22.02 18.26 -4.73
CA GLU A 62 23.06 17.93 -5.72
C GLU A 62 24.07 16.94 -5.13
N THR A 63 24.31 15.87 -5.87
CA THR A 63 25.45 14.96 -5.67
C THR A 63 26.41 15.10 -6.86
N ASN A 64 27.70 14.91 -6.65
CA ASN A 64 28.71 15.01 -7.72
C ASN A 64 29.20 13.63 -8.14
N ASP A 65 29.51 12.77 -7.17
CA ASP A 65 30.06 11.45 -7.37
C ASP A 65 29.06 10.35 -6.99
N LYS A 66 29.16 9.19 -7.64
CA LYS A 66 28.31 8.02 -7.37
C LYS A 66 28.30 7.51 -5.93
N ASN A 67 29.32 7.86 -5.14
CA ASN A 67 29.45 7.45 -3.74
C ASN A 67 28.93 8.52 -2.78
N ASP A 68 28.53 9.68 -3.31
CA ASP A 68 27.95 10.75 -2.51
C ASP A 68 26.62 10.31 -1.94
N LYS A 69 26.32 10.86 -0.77
CA LYS A 69 25.04 10.66 -0.11
C LYS A 69 24.57 11.99 0.46
N VAL A 70 23.33 12.38 0.14
CA VAL A 70 22.66 13.52 0.76
C VAL A 70 21.49 13.04 1.59
N GLU A 71 21.43 13.50 2.83
CA GLU A 71 20.32 13.27 3.76
C GLU A 71 19.65 14.61 4.06
N VAL A 72 18.35 14.73 3.77
CA VAL A 72 17.57 15.95 4.05
C VAL A 72 16.27 15.57 4.72
N THR A 73 15.91 16.27 5.78
CA THR A 73 14.58 16.20 6.39
C THR A 73 13.72 17.36 5.89
N LEU A 74 12.55 17.04 5.31
CA LEU A 74 11.48 18.00 5.06
C LEU A 74 10.54 17.95 6.26
N LYS A 75 10.44 19.07 6.97
CA LYS A 75 9.61 19.23 8.15
C LYS A 75 8.52 20.26 7.88
N ASP A 76 7.27 19.83 7.84
CA ASP A 76 6.12 20.74 7.62
C ASP A 76 6.34 21.72 6.45
N VAL A 77 6.98 21.25 5.38
CA VAL A 77 7.39 22.12 4.27
C VAL A 77 6.23 22.31 3.29
N ASN A 78 5.94 23.56 2.93
CA ASN A 78 4.92 23.92 1.96
C ASN A 78 5.53 24.81 0.86
N ILE A 79 5.67 24.24 -0.34
CA ILE A 79 6.28 24.88 -1.50
C ILE A 79 5.28 24.87 -2.66
N ASP A 80 4.96 26.05 -3.19
CA ASP A 80 4.20 26.21 -4.44
C ASP A 80 4.99 27.06 -5.44
N THR A 81 5.57 26.40 -6.43
CA THR A 81 6.34 27.04 -7.50
C THR A 81 5.54 27.24 -8.77
N SER A 82 4.21 27.14 -8.76
CA SER A 82 3.33 27.20 -9.95
C SER A 82 3.42 28.50 -10.78
N SER A 83 4.22 29.47 -10.35
CA SER A 83 4.49 30.72 -11.05
C SER A 83 5.93 30.86 -11.56
N ARG A 84 6.78 29.83 -11.37
CA ARG A 84 8.24 29.96 -11.48
C ARG A 84 8.93 29.02 -12.48
N LYS A 85 8.20 28.16 -13.18
CA LYS A 85 8.73 27.17 -14.15
C LYS A 85 9.82 26.26 -13.56
N LYS A 86 9.75 26.02 -12.25
CA LYS A 86 10.71 25.23 -11.48
C LYS A 86 10.00 24.10 -10.75
N ALA A 87 10.73 23.03 -10.45
CA ALA A 87 10.27 22.03 -9.50
C ALA A 87 10.36 22.59 -8.07
N ALA A 88 9.43 22.19 -7.19
CA ALA A 88 9.49 22.49 -5.76
C ALA A 88 10.76 21.89 -5.14
N VAL A 89 11.04 20.62 -5.44
CA VAL A 89 12.28 19.93 -5.09
C VAL A 89 12.92 19.34 -6.34
N SER A 90 14.21 19.62 -6.56
CA SER A 90 15.02 19.03 -7.63
C SER A 90 16.15 18.21 -7.05
N VAL A 91 16.39 17.01 -7.58
CA VAL A 91 17.49 16.11 -7.18
C VAL A 91 18.34 15.79 -8.41
N THR A 92 19.64 16.08 -8.34
CA THR A 92 20.58 15.90 -9.46
C THR A 92 21.86 15.20 -9.01
N GLY A 93 22.60 14.65 -9.98
CA GLY A 93 23.86 13.95 -9.74
C GLY A 93 23.77 12.43 -9.77
N GLU A 94 24.89 11.77 -9.50
CA GLU A 94 25.04 10.30 -9.58
C GLU A 94 24.92 9.60 -8.22
N GLY A 95 25.00 10.35 -7.11
CA GLY A 95 24.96 9.83 -5.75
C GLY A 95 23.54 9.66 -5.21
N ASP A 96 23.44 8.99 -4.07
CA ASP A 96 22.16 8.66 -3.45
C ASP A 96 21.59 9.85 -2.66
N THR A 97 20.29 10.06 -2.79
CA THR A 97 19.57 11.12 -2.07
C THR A 97 18.45 10.52 -1.23
N ASN A 98 18.44 10.88 0.03
CA ASN A 98 17.45 10.45 1.00
C ASN A 98 16.69 11.68 1.52
N ILE A 99 15.37 11.67 1.28
CA ILE A 99 14.43 12.65 1.79
C ILE A 99 13.64 11.98 2.92
N LYS A 100 13.83 12.48 4.13
CA LYS A 100 13.04 12.10 5.30
C LYS A 100 11.89 13.07 5.49
N LEU A 101 10.69 12.55 5.67
CA LEU A 101 9.48 13.30 6.00
C LEU A 101 9.38 13.41 7.52
N ASP A 102 9.03 14.60 7.99
CA ASP A 102 8.64 14.91 9.36
C ASP A 102 7.42 15.84 9.26
N GLY A 103 6.29 15.45 9.84
CA GLY A 103 5.04 16.21 9.73
C GLY A 103 4.46 16.26 8.32
N ASP A 104 3.75 17.35 7.99
CA ASP A 104 2.93 17.45 6.78
C ASP A 104 3.59 18.28 5.67
N ASN A 105 4.01 17.61 4.61
CA ASN A 105 4.77 18.24 3.54
C ASN A 105 3.95 18.35 2.24
N ALA A 106 3.95 19.52 1.62
CA ALA A 106 3.25 19.82 0.37
C ALA A 106 4.19 20.46 -0.65
N LEU A 107 4.34 19.81 -1.80
CA LEU A 107 5.21 20.22 -2.89
C LEU A 107 4.39 20.34 -4.17
N LYS A 108 4.25 21.55 -4.69
CA LYS A 108 3.52 21.82 -5.93
C LYS A 108 4.42 22.55 -6.92
N SER A 109 4.48 21.99 -8.12
CA SER A 109 5.35 22.46 -9.19
C SER A 109 4.60 23.13 -10.33
N ASP A 110 5.34 23.90 -11.13
CA ASP A 110 4.81 24.52 -12.36
C ASP A 110 4.78 23.56 -13.55
N ILE A 111 4.23 24.02 -14.68
CA ILE A 111 4.10 23.32 -15.96
C ILE A 111 5.41 22.60 -16.33
N TYR A 112 5.30 21.32 -16.71
CA TYR A 112 6.40 20.44 -17.11
C TYR A 112 7.45 20.18 -16.01
N ARG A 113 7.09 20.39 -14.74
CA ARG A 113 7.94 20.08 -13.59
C ARG A 113 7.20 19.20 -12.59
N SER A 114 7.88 18.16 -12.14
CA SER A 114 7.35 17.29 -11.09
C SER A 114 7.42 17.95 -9.73
N GLY A 115 6.53 17.57 -8.82
CA GLY A 115 6.58 18.01 -7.41
C GLY A 115 7.96 17.71 -6.81
N ILE A 116 8.42 16.48 -7.03
CA ILE A 116 9.84 16.09 -6.87
C ILE A 116 10.39 15.67 -8.24
N TYR A 117 11.43 16.37 -8.68
CA TYR A 117 12.10 16.15 -9.96
C TYR A 117 13.51 15.58 -9.76
N GLY A 118 13.63 14.26 -9.76
CA GLY A 118 14.92 13.57 -9.74
C GLY A 118 15.45 13.34 -11.15
N SER A 119 16.33 14.21 -11.62
CA SER A 119 17.00 14.01 -12.92
C SER A 119 18.34 13.27 -12.80
N GLY A 120 18.84 13.09 -11.57
CA GLY A 120 20.05 12.33 -11.28
C GLY A 120 19.92 10.83 -11.55
N SER A 121 21.05 10.17 -11.81
CA SER A 121 21.12 8.71 -12.03
C SER A 121 21.22 7.92 -10.73
N GLY A 122 21.58 8.57 -9.61
CA GLY A 122 21.58 7.97 -8.28
C GLY A 122 20.19 7.60 -7.79
N SER A 123 20.13 6.87 -6.67
CA SER A 123 18.84 6.48 -6.10
C SER A 123 18.19 7.63 -5.33
N LEU A 124 16.87 7.72 -5.41
CA LEU A 124 16.06 8.62 -4.61
C LEU A 124 15.26 7.78 -3.60
N THR A 125 15.47 8.02 -2.31
CA THR A 125 14.70 7.40 -1.23
C THR A 125 13.83 8.44 -0.54
N ILE A 126 12.56 8.12 -0.36
CA ILE A 126 11.62 8.86 0.49
C ILE A 126 11.28 7.96 1.68
N SER A 127 11.37 8.51 2.88
CA SER A 127 11.13 7.80 4.15
C SER A 127 10.38 8.69 5.12
N GLY A 128 9.71 8.11 6.11
CA GLY A 128 8.95 8.84 7.12
C GLY A 128 8.33 7.87 8.13
N GLY A 129 7.92 8.39 9.29
CA GLY A 129 7.06 7.67 10.22
C GLY A 129 5.62 7.57 9.73
N GLU A 130 4.80 6.80 10.43
CA GLU A 130 3.40 6.55 10.06
C GLU A 130 2.56 7.84 9.93
N ASN A 131 2.88 8.86 10.74
CA ASN A 131 2.17 10.14 10.78
C ASN A 131 2.81 11.22 9.89
N ASP A 132 3.92 10.92 9.20
CA ASP A 132 4.59 11.88 8.34
C ASP A 132 4.04 11.76 6.92
N SER A 133 3.76 12.90 6.29
CA SER A 133 3.07 12.93 5.00
C SER A 133 3.80 13.77 3.95
N LEU A 134 3.59 13.39 2.69
CA LEU A 134 4.04 14.12 1.51
C LEU A 134 2.93 14.15 0.46
N THR A 135 2.52 15.35 0.04
CA THR A 135 1.74 15.57 -1.17
C THR A 135 2.62 16.20 -2.24
N ALA A 136 2.95 15.45 -3.29
CA ALA A 136 3.74 15.91 -4.43
C ALA A 136 2.87 16.06 -5.68
N GLN A 137 2.63 17.31 -6.09
CA GLN A 137 1.82 17.67 -7.24
C GLN A 137 2.71 18.15 -8.39
N GLY A 138 2.71 17.42 -9.50
CA GLY A 138 3.27 17.88 -10.76
C GLY A 138 2.45 19.03 -11.34
N GLY A 139 3.09 19.94 -12.06
CA GLY A 139 2.36 20.87 -12.92
C GLY A 139 1.90 20.20 -14.22
N SER A 140 1.14 20.91 -15.03
CA SER A 140 0.58 20.42 -16.29
C SER A 140 1.62 19.67 -17.15
N GLY A 141 1.28 18.44 -17.55
CA GLY A 141 2.10 17.53 -18.34
C GLY A 141 3.23 16.85 -17.56
N ALA A 142 3.28 16.99 -16.24
CA ALA A 142 4.38 16.48 -15.41
C ALA A 142 3.92 15.47 -14.36
N ASN A 143 4.88 14.68 -13.89
CA ASN A 143 4.61 13.65 -12.88
C ASN A 143 4.49 14.23 -11.48
N GLY A 144 3.84 13.54 -10.53
CA GLY A 144 3.90 13.92 -9.11
C GLY A 144 5.33 13.81 -8.57
N ILE A 145 5.90 12.61 -8.69
CA ILE A 145 7.29 12.29 -8.32
C ILE A 145 7.97 11.64 -9.53
N SER A 146 9.19 12.07 -9.83
CA SER A 146 10.00 11.48 -10.91
C SER A 146 11.44 11.20 -10.48
N SER A 147 12.02 10.12 -11.00
CA SER A 147 13.44 9.78 -10.84
C SER A 147 14.01 9.20 -12.15
N SER A 148 15.16 9.69 -12.61
CA SER A 148 15.94 9.06 -13.68
C SER A 148 16.69 7.82 -13.19
N GLY A 149 17.01 7.74 -11.90
CA GLY A 149 17.52 6.55 -11.23
C GLY A 149 16.42 5.66 -10.68
N SER A 150 16.73 4.86 -9.67
CA SER A 150 15.72 4.10 -8.91
C SER A 150 15.02 4.98 -7.88
N LEU A 151 13.80 4.61 -7.52
CA LEU A 151 12.98 5.30 -6.53
C LEU A 151 12.52 4.31 -5.45
N THR A 152 12.77 4.64 -4.19
CA THR A 152 12.32 3.86 -3.04
C THR A 152 11.42 4.73 -2.16
N ILE A 153 10.25 4.21 -1.78
CA ILE A 153 9.41 4.76 -0.71
C ILE A 153 9.39 3.73 0.42
N SER A 154 9.90 4.11 1.59
CA SER A 154 10.18 3.21 2.71
C SER A 154 9.49 3.59 4.01
N GLY A 155 8.64 4.61 3.99
CA GLY A 155 7.76 4.99 5.08
C GLY A 155 6.94 6.25 4.73
N GLY A 156 6.05 6.63 5.65
CA GLY A 156 5.18 7.79 5.49
C GLY A 156 3.95 7.55 4.63
N THR A 157 3.10 8.58 4.60
CA THR A 157 1.95 8.69 3.70
C THR A 157 2.30 9.57 2.51
N VAL A 158 2.50 8.97 1.33
CA VAL A 158 2.92 9.68 0.11
C VAL A 158 1.78 9.72 -0.90
N THR A 159 1.32 10.93 -1.24
CA THR A 159 0.39 11.20 -2.34
C THR A 159 1.13 11.88 -3.48
N ALA A 160 1.19 11.23 -4.64
CA ALA A 160 1.87 11.72 -5.83
C ALA A 160 0.87 11.87 -6.98
N ASN A 161 0.68 13.10 -7.45
CA ASN A 161 -0.31 13.45 -8.46
C ASN A 161 0.38 13.97 -9.71
N GLY A 162 0.23 13.24 -10.81
CA GLY A 162 0.51 13.75 -12.14
C GLY A 162 -0.60 14.68 -12.62
N ASP A 163 -0.29 15.53 -13.60
CA ASP A 163 -1.24 16.45 -14.20
C ASP A 163 -1.16 16.41 -15.73
N ASP A 164 -2.29 16.62 -16.41
CA ASP A 164 -2.48 16.57 -17.88
C ASP A 164 -1.67 15.45 -18.58
N GLY A 165 -1.98 14.19 -18.27
CA GLY A 165 -1.28 13.02 -18.81
C GLY A 165 0.04 12.66 -18.11
N GLY A 166 0.50 13.46 -17.15
CA GLY A 166 1.64 13.13 -16.29
C GLY A 166 1.35 11.96 -15.35
N ARG A 167 2.38 11.23 -14.92
CA ARG A 167 2.23 10.05 -14.05
C ARG A 167 2.16 10.43 -12.57
N GLY A 168 1.57 9.59 -11.72
CA GLY A 168 1.67 9.80 -10.27
C GLY A 168 3.13 9.68 -9.83
N ILE A 169 3.69 8.48 -10.00
CA ILE A 169 5.09 8.15 -9.71
C ILE A 169 5.75 7.61 -10.99
N SER A 170 6.94 8.10 -11.31
CA SER A 170 7.69 7.67 -12.50
C SER A 170 9.17 7.44 -12.17
N SER A 171 9.71 6.27 -12.49
CA SER A 171 11.15 6.01 -12.43
C SER A 171 11.65 5.35 -13.70
N SER A 172 12.75 5.84 -14.27
CA SER A 172 13.42 5.14 -15.38
C SER A 172 14.15 3.88 -14.90
N GLY A 173 14.57 3.84 -13.64
CA GLY A 173 15.05 2.67 -12.93
C GLY A 173 13.91 1.84 -12.34
N SER A 174 14.13 1.29 -11.14
CA SER A 174 13.15 0.49 -10.40
C SER A 174 12.32 1.34 -9.43
N VAL A 175 11.09 0.91 -9.14
CA VAL A 175 10.27 1.46 -8.05
C VAL A 175 10.13 0.42 -6.94
N THR A 176 10.52 0.77 -5.72
CA THR A 176 10.34 -0.07 -4.53
C THR A 176 9.47 0.64 -3.51
N ILE A 177 8.42 -0.02 -3.02
CA ILE A 177 7.56 0.48 -1.94
C ILE A 177 7.59 -0.54 -0.80
N SER A 178 8.01 -0.10 0.39
CA SER A 178 8.26 -0.95 1.56
C SER A 178 8.06 -0.20 2.88
N GLY A 179 8.33 -0.86 4.01
CA GLY A 179 8.39 -0.21 5.33
C GLY A 179 7.04 0.30 5.86
N GLY A 180 5.93 -0.36 5.51
CA GLY A 180 4.59 0.02 5.96
C GLY A 180 4.06 1.31 5.32
N SER A 181 4.64 1.74 4.20
CA SER A 181 4.25 2.99 3.53
C SER A 181 2.79 2.97 3.08
N THR A 182 2.12 4.12 3.16
CA THR A 182 0.83 4.35 2.47
C THR A 182 1.07 5.23 1.25
N VAL A 183 0.93 4.67 0.06
CA VAL A 183 1.22 5.38 -1.20
C VAL A 183 -0.04 5.51 -2.05
N THR A 184 -0.38 6.73 -2.44
CA THR A 184 -1.40 7.03 -3.45
C THR A 184 -0.74 7.69 -4.65
N ALA A 185 -0.74 7.01 -5.79
CA ALA A 185 -0.14 7.50 -7.02
C ALA A 185 -1.21 7.68 -8.10
N ASN A 186 -1.50 8.93 -8.45
CA ASN A 186 -2.56 9.28 -9.38
C ASN A 186 -1.94 9.81 -10.69
N GLY A 187 -2.15 9.08 -11.78
CA GLY A 187 -1.89 9.58 -13.11
C GLY A 187 -2.89 10.67 -13.49
N GLY A 188 -2.39 11.74 -14.09
CA GLY A 188 -3.21 12.81 -14.63
C GLY A 188 -3.99 12.34 -15.84
N SER A 189 -5.26 12.70 -15.92
CA SER A 189 -6.03 12.52 -17.16
C SER A 189 -5.45 13.43 -18.24
N GLY A 190 -5.38 12.95 -19.48
CA GLY A 190 -4.80 13.70 -20.58
C GLY A 190 -5.68 13.67 -21.83
N THR A 191 -5.56 14.71 -22.64
CA THR A 191 -6.36 14.87 -23.88
C THR A 191 -6.14 13.74 -24.90
N ILE A 192 -4.95 13.14 -24.91
CA ILE A 192 -4.58 12.03 -25.80
C ILE A 192 -4.47 10.73 -25.02
N SER A 193 -3.65 10.73 -23.97
CA SER A 193 -3.41 9.56 -23.12
C SER A 193 -3.38 9.98 -21.67
N GLY A 194 -3.91 9.12 -20.81
CA GLY A 194 -3.77 9.29 -19.37
C GLY A 194 -2.38 8.88 -18.91
N GLY A 195 -1.90 9.51 -17.84
CA GLY A 195 -0.67 9.10 -17.17
C GLY A 195 -0.87 7.83 -16.35
N ASP A 196 0.16 7.01 -16.23
CA ASP A 196 0.13 5.86 -15.33
C ASP A 196 0.09 6.31 -13.86
N GLY A 197 -0.53 5.53 -12.98
CA GLY A 197 -0.43 5.75 -11.53
C GLY A 197 1.02 5.60 -11.08
N ILE A 198 1.59 4.41 -11.30
CA ILE A 198 3.01 4.11 -11.10
C ILE A 198 3.60 3.60 -12.40
N TRP A 199 4.71 4.20 -12.83
CA TRP A 199 5.53 3.72 -13.94
C TRP A 199 6.97 3.45 -13.52
N SER A 200 7.49 2.30 -13.94
CA SER A 200 8.90 1.95 -13.81
C SER A 200 9.44 1.43 -15.15
N GLY A 201 10.59 1.96 -15.58
CA GLY A 201 11.35 1.42 -16.71
C GLY A 201 11.98 0.06 -16.40
N GLY A 202 12.36 -0.15 -15.13
CA GLY A 202 12.77 -1.43 -14.56
C GLY A 202 11.62 -2.20 -13.91
N GLY A 203 11.88 -2.79 -12.75
CA GLY A 203 10.91 -3.56 -11.99
C GLY A 203 10.15 -2.75 -10.93
N VAL A 204 8.98 -3.25 -10.53
CA VAL A 204 8.20 -2.74 -9.39
C VAL A 204 8.20 -3.78 -8.27
N THR A 205 8.58 -3.38 -7.06
CA THR A 205 8.52 -4.25 -5.87
C THR A 205 7.69 -3.61 -4.78
N ILE A 206 6.70 -4.33 -4.27
CA ILE A 206 5.84 -3.91 -3.16
C ILE A 206 5.94 -4.96 -2.05
N SER A 207 6.27 -4.51 -0.84
CA SER A 207 6.56 -5.39 0.31
C SER A 207 6.38 -4.69 1.66
N GLY A 208 6.68 -5.40 2.75
CA GLY A 208 6.77 -4.84 4.10
C GLY A 208 5.49 -4.20 4.59
N GLY A 209 4.33 -4.84 4.41
CA GLY A 209 3.03 -4.35 4.87
C GLY A 209 2.50 -3.07 4.19
N SER A 210 3.10 -2.62 3.08
CA SER A 210 2.72 -1.35 2.46
C SER A 210 1.30 -1.36 1.86
N THR A 211 0.60 -0.22 1.91
CA THR A 211 -0.67 -0.01 1.22
C THR A 211 -0.46 0.89 0.02
N VAL A 212 -0.71 0.39 -1.18
CA VAL A 212 -0.49 1.11 -2.45
C VAL A 212 -1.80 1.24 -3.21
N THR A 213 -2.18 2.48 -3.53
CA THR A 213 -3.27 2.80 -4.46
C THR A 213 -2.67 3.49 -5.68
N ALA A 214 -2.74 2.85 -6.84
CA ALA A 214 -2.20 3.37 -8.08
C ALA A 214 -3.33 3.50 -9.12
N ASN A 215 -3.67 4.73 -9.48
CA ASN A 215 -4.76 5.05 -10.39
C ASN A 215 -4.18 5.63 -11.68
N GLY A 216 -4.42 4.97 -12.81
CA GLY A 216 -4.16 5.54 -14.12
C GLY A 216 -5.15 6.66 -14.44
N GLY A 217 -4.66 7.71 -15.09
CA GLY A 217 -5.47 8.81 -15.57
C GLY A 217 -6.31 8.41 -16.78
N ASN A 218 -7.41 9.12 -17.03
CA ASN A 218 -8.20 8.87 -18.24
C ASN A 218 -7.49 9.43 -19.47
N GLY A 219 -7.50 8.68 -20.56
CA GLY A 219 -7.08 9.14 -21.87
C GLY A 219 -8.28 9.62 -22.66
N GLY A 220 -8.16 10.78 -23.29
CA GLY A 220 -9.16 11.27 -24.22
C GLY A 220 -9.20 10.42 -25.48
N SER A 221 -8.35 10.73 -26.46
CA SER A 221 -8.47 10.13 -27.80
C SER A 221 -7.94 8.70 -27.93
N LEU A 222 -6.99 8.26 -27.10
CA LEU A 222 -6.17 7.09 -27.40
C LEU A 222 -6.23 5.99 -26.34
N VAL A 223 -5.64 6.20 -25.16
CA VAL A 223 -5.51 5.16 -24.13
C VAL A 223 -5.51 5.74 -22.72
N GLY A 224 -6.25 5.12 -21.81
CA GLY A 224 -6.13 5.39 -20.38
C GLY A 224 -4.76 4.96 -19.84
N GLY A 225 -4.27 5.62 -18.80
CA GLY A 225 -3.04 5.22 -18.13
C GLY A 225 -3.21 3.91 -17.39
N ASP A 226 -2.14 3.15 -17.21
CA ASP A 226 -2.18 1.93 -16.40
C ASP A 226 -2.19 2.31 -14.91
N GLY A 227 -2.77 1.47 -14.04
CA GLY A 227 -2.63 1.63 -12.60
C GLY A 227 -1.16 1.50 -12.20
N ILE A 228 -0.57 0.34 -12.51
CA ILE A 228 0.87 0.08 -12.36
C ILE A 228 1.43 -0.46 -13.67
N ARG A 229 2.48 0.18 -14.19
CA ARG A 229 3.21 -0.24 -15.39
C ARG A 229 4.69 -0.47 -15.08
N SER A 230 5.16 -1.70 -15.31
CA SER A 230 6.57 -2.09 -15.14
C SER A 230 7.16 -2.55 -16.47
N GLY A 231 8.32 -2.00 -16.85
CA GLY A 231 9.09 -2.47 -17.99
C GLY A 231 9.75 -3.84 -17.76
N GLY A 232 10.10 -4.14 -16.50
CA GLY A 232 10.59 -5.42 -16.02
C GLY A 232 9.51 -6.23 -15.29
N GLY A 233 9.92 -6.99 -14.28
CA GLY A 233 9.00 -7.77 -13.43
C GLY A 233 8.32 -6.95 -12.36
N LEU A 234 7.17 -7.44 -11.88
CA LEU A 234 6.41 -6.85 -10.79
C LEU A 234 6.24 -7.89 -9.68
N THR A 235 6.63 -7.54 -8.45
CA THR A 235 6.53 -8.43 -7.29
C THR A 235 5.71 -7.78 -6.18
N VAL A 236 4.69 -8.50 -5.71
CA VAL A 236 3.93 -8.18 -4.50
C VAL A 236 4.11 -9.34 -3.52
N SER A 237 4.99 -9.15 -2.55
CA SER A 237 5.32 -10.17 -1.54
C SER A 237 4.55 -9.99 -0.24
N ASP A 238 4.08 -8.78 0.02
CA ASP A 238 3.28 -8.42 1.20
C ASP A 238 2.54 -7.08 0.93
N GLY A 239 1.60 -6.70 1.80
CA GLY A 239 0.85 -5.46 1.72
C GLY A 239 -0.46 -5.55 0.92
N THR A 240 -1.11 -4.40 0.75
CA THR A 240 -2.35 -4.25 -0.01
C THR A 240 -2.11 -3.38 -1.24
N VAL A 241 -2.45 -3.88 -2.42
CA VAL A 241 -2.32 -3.14 -3.69
C VAL A 241 -3.69 -2.96 -4.32
N THR A 242 -4.06 -1.72 -4.63
CA THR A 242 -5.19 -1.39 -5.50
C THR A 242 -4.63 -0.69 -6.74
N ALA A 243 -4.76 -1.32 -7.90
CA ALA A 243 -4.24 -0.81 -9.15
C ALA A 243 -5.38 -0.70 -10.17
N LYS A 244 -5.71 0.53 -10.57
CA LYS A 244 -6.84 0.82 -11.45
C LYS A 244 -6.36 1.49 -12.71
N GLY A 245 -6.63 0.88 -13.86
CA GLY A 245 -6.42 1.51 -15.15
C GLY A 245 -7.41 2.66 -15.37
N GLY A 246 -6.95 3.71 -16.03
CA GLY A 246 -7.79 4.81 -16.46
C GLY A 246 -8.61 4.46 -17.69
N ASN A 247 -9.67 5.23 -17.95
CA ASN A 247 -10.54 4.99 -19.08
C ASN A 247 -9.96 5.56 -20.38
N GLY A 248 -10.28 4.93 -21.52
CA GLY A 248 -10.12 5.51 -22.85
C GLY A 248 -11.47 6.06 -23.32
N ASP A 249 -11.69 7.36 -23.18
CA ASP A 249 -13.00 7.98 -23.28
C ASP A 249 -13.52 8.13 -24.73
N SER A 250 -12.64 8.07 -25.74
CA SER A 250 -13.06 8.11 -27.14
C SER A 250 -13.68 6.80 -27.62
N LYS A 251 -14.49 6.85 -28.69
CA LYS A 251 -15.07 5.66 -29.35
C LYS A 251 -14.02 4.62 -29.77
N ASP A 252 -12.80 5.06 -30.08
CA ASP A 252 -11.69 4.20 -30.51
C ASP A 252 -10.69 3.96 -29.38
N GLY A 253 -10.98 4.50 -28.18
CA GLY A 253 -10.10 4.51 -27.03
C GLY A 253 -9.95 3.15 -26.37
N TYR A 254 -8.77 2.94 -25.79
CA TYR A 254 -8.43 1.74 -25.03
C TYR A 254 -8.41 2.07 -23.54
N GLY A 255 -8.97 1.20 -22.72
CA GLY A 255 -8.76 1.28 -21.27
C GLY A 255 -7.32 0.95 -20.91
N GLY A 256 -6.79 1.61 -19.90
CA GLY A 256 -5.51 1.24 -19.29
C GLY A 256 -5.66 -0.04 -18.47
N ASP A 257 -4.56 -0.76 -18.27
CA ASP A 257 -4.53 -1.97 -17.46
C ASP A 257 -4.50 -1.63 -15.97
N GLY A 258 -5.04 -2.50 -15.11
CA GLY A 258 -4.82 -2.39 -13.67
C GLY A 258 -3.34 -2.55 -13.35
N ILE A 259 -2.78 -3.71 -13.70
CA ILE A 259 -1.36 -4.03 -13.61
C ILE A 259 -0.85 -4.49 -14.97
N ARG A 260 0.25 -3.90 -15.44
CA ARG A 260 0.94 -4.28 -16.67
C ARG A 260 2.43 -4.46 -16.44
N SER A 261 2.98 -5.60 -16.89
CA SER A 261 4.40 -5.91 -16.75
C SER A 261 4.99 -6.46 -18.05
N GLY A 262 6.19 -5.98 -18.39
CA GLY A 262 7.02 -6.55 -19.46
C GLY A 262 7.62 -7.91 -19.11
N GLY A 263 7.79 -8.20 -17.81
CA GLY A 263 8.32 -9.45 -17.29
C GLY A 263 7.33 -10.20 -16.41
N VAL A 264 7.86 -11.00 -15.48
CA VAL A 264 7.05 -11.82 -14.57
C VAL A 264 6.29 -10.95 -13.56
N VAL A 265 5.00 -11.24 -13.39
CA VAL A 265 4.19 -10.75 -12.26
C VAL A 265 4.16 -11.85 -11.21
N THR A 266 4.69 -11.58 -10.02
CA THR A 266 4.69 -12.51 -8.88
C THR A 266 3.86 -11.93 -7.74
N ILE A 267 2.81 -12.64 -7.35
CA ILE A 267 1.98 -12.31 -6.20
C ILE A 267 2.04 -13.47 -5.21
N SER A 268 2.62 -13.21 -4.05
CA SER A 268 2.70 -14.15 -2.93
C SER A 268 2.16 -13.55 -1.62
N GLY A 269 1.93 -12.23 -1.60
CA GLY A 269 1.49 -11.46 -0.44
C GLY A 269 -0.03 -11.41 -0.23
N ASN A 270 -0.47 -10.43 0.57
CA ASN A 270 -1.83 -10.33 1.14
C ASN A 270 -2.95 -10.02 0.13
N THR A 271 -3.13 -8.77 -0.30
CA THR A 271 -4.31 -8.41 -1.12
C THR A 271 -3.92 -7.60 -2.35
N VAL A 272 -4.39 -8.02 -3.53
CA VAL A 272 -4.20 -7.30 -4.79
C VAL A 272 -5.56 -7.14 -5.47
N ASN A 273 -5.99 -5.91 -5.70
CA ASN A 273 -7.16 -5.58 -6.51
C ASN A 273 -6.70 -4.82 -7.76
N ALA A 274 -6.69 -5.50 -8.89
CA ALA A 274 -6.23 -4.99 -10.17
C ALA A 274 -7.42 -4.91 -11.14
N ALA A 275 -7.81 -3.69 -11.53
CA ALA A 275 -8.94 -3.46 -12.41
C ALA A 275 -8.52 -2.67 -13.64
N GLY A 276 -8.79 -3.22 -14.82
CA GLY A 276 -8.63 -2.51 -16.09
C GLY A 276 -9.68 -1.43 -16.27
N GLY A 277 -9.28 -0.32 -16.88
CA GLY A 277 -10.17 0.78 -17.24
C GLY A 277 -11.10 0.44 -18.40
N TYR A 278 -12.18 1.18 -18.51
CA TYR A 278 -13.09 1.07 -19.65
C TYR A 278 -12.46 1.68 -20.90
N GLY A 279 -12.64 1.07 -22.07
CA GLY A 279 -12.27 1.70 -23.33
C GLY A 279 -13.48 1.84 -24.23
N GLY A 280 -13.59 2.94 -24.98
CA GLY A 280 -14.66 3.04 -25.96
C GLY A 280 -14.59 1.93 -27.00
N LYS A 281 -13.40 1.42 -27.35
CA LYS A 281 -13.21 0.26 -28.25
C LYS A 281 -12.92 -1.03 -27.50
N VAL A 282 -11.86 -1.04 -26.70
CA VAL A 282 -11.40 -2.23 -25.94
C VAL A 282 -11.05 -1.83 -24.51
N GLY A 283 -11.60 -2.53 -23.52
CA GLY A 283 -11.22 -2.30 -22.12
C GLY A 283 -9.85 -2.88 -21.75
N GLY A 284 -9.22 -2.32 -20.73
CA GLY A 284 -7.91 -2.75 -20.25
C GLY A 284 -7.98 -4.06 -19.46
N TYR A 285 -6.84 -4.73 -19.30
CA TYR A 285 -6.71 -5.95 -18.51
C TYR A 285 -6.72 -5.65 -17.01
N GLY A 286 -7.17 -6.61 -16.18
CA GLY A 286 -6.94 -6.53 -14.74
C GLY A 286 -5.44 -6.66 -14.44
N ILE A 287 -4.85 -7.81 -14.81
CA ILE A 287 -3.41 -8.09 -14.75
C ILE A 287 -2.93 -8.57 -16.12
N CYS A 288 -1.88 -7.93 -16.63
CA CYS A 288 -1.26 -8.25 -17.92
C CYS A 288 0.25 -8.48 -17.73
N SER A 289 0.73 -9.62 -18.18
CA SER A 289 2.17 -9.91 -18.29
C SER A 289 2.48 -10.56 -19.62
N PHE A 290 3.52 -10.08 -20.30
CA PHE A 290 3.98 -10.69 -21.54
C PHE A 290 4.85 -11.95 -21.33
N ASP A 291 5.21 -12.28 -20.09
CA ASP A 291 5.96 -13.49 -19.73
C ASP A 291 5.10 -14.46 -18.92
N ARG A 292 4.99 -14.24 -17.60
CA ARG A 292 4.27 -15.12 -16.67
C ARG A 292 3.55 -14.32 -15.60
N VAL A 293 2.35 -14.75 -15.25
CA VAL A 293 1.68 -14.40 -13.99
C VAL A 293 1.78 -15.60 -13.04
N ALA A 294 2.44 -15.42 -11.90
CA ALA A 294 2.55 -16.41 -10.83
C ALA A 294 1.84 -15.91 -9.58
N ILE A 295 0.82 -16.63 -9.12
CA ILE A 295 0.06 -16.32 -7.91
C ILE A 295 0.12 -17.55 -7.00
N SER A 296 0.64 -17.37 -5.80
CA SER A 296 0.89 -18.46 -4.83
C SER A 296 0.19 -18.28 -3.48
N GLY A 297 -0.37 -17.10 -3.23
CA GLY A 297 -1.02 -16.77 -1.96
C GLY A 297 -1.84 -15.48 -2.04
N GLY A 298 -2.54 -15.18 -0.95
CA GLY A 298 -3.32 -13.96 -0.78
C GLY A 298 -4.68 -13.96 -1.47
N THR A 299 -5.37 -12.83 -1.33
CA THR A 299 -6.62 -12.52 -2.02
C THR A 299 -6.33 -11.65 -3.24
N VAL A 300 -6.59 -12.15 -4.43
CA VAL A 300 -6.39 -11.43 -5.69
C VAL A 300 -7.73 -11.23 -6.39
N GLU A 301 -8.07 -9.99 -6.69
CA GLU A 301 -9.16 -9.62 -7.58
C GLU A 301 -8.57 -9.03 -8.85
N ALA A 302 -8.84 -9.64 -10.00
CA ALA A 302 -8.34 -9.22 -11.30
C ALA A 302 -9.51 -9.05 -12.26
N ALA A 303 -9.88 -7.81 -12.56
CA ALA A 303 -11.05 -7.49 -13.38
C ALA A 303 -10.65 -6.77 -14.66
N GLY A 304 -11.03 -7.32 -15.82
CA GLY A 304 -10.90 -6.64 -17.10
C GLY A 304 -11.97 -5.54 -17.26
N GLY A 305 -11.59 -4.44 -17.90
CA GLY A 305 -12.49 -3.35 -18.26
C GLY A 305 -13.37 -3.70 -19.46
N ASN A 306 -14.51 -3.03 -19.59
CA ASN A 306 -15.40 -3.23 -20.74
C ASN A 306 -14.98 -2.35 -21.93
N GLY A 307 -15.40 -2.76 -23.13
CA GLY A 307 -15.41 -1.90 -24.32
C GLY A 307 -16.49 -2.26 -25.32
N SER A 308 -16.64 -1.48 -26.40
CA SER A 308 -17.71 -1.71 -27.38
C SER A 308 -17.46 -2.91 -28.29
N THR A 309 -16.20 -3.15 -28.65
CA THR A 309 -15.80 -4.24 -29.56
C THR A 309 -15.07 -5.37 -28.84
N GLY A 310 -14.45 -5.06 -27.70
CA GLY A 310 -13.77 -6.07 -26.89
C GLY A 310 -13.67 -5.68 -25.43
N GLY A 311 -13.70 -6.69 -24.57
CA GLY A 311 -13.44 -6.52 -23.15
C GLY A 311 -12.03 -6.97 -22.81
N GLY A 312 -11.42 -6.32 -21.82
CA GLY A 312 -10.17 -6.76 -21.25
C GLY A 312 -10.34 -8.09 -20.52
N SER A 313 -9.27 -8.87 -20.43
CA SER A 313 -9.26 -10.08 -19.62
C SER A 313 -8.97 -9.76 -18.15
N GLY A 314 -9.46 -10.59 -17.23
CA GLY A 314 -9.11 -10.47 -15.81
C GLY A 314 -7.60 -10.63 -15.63
N ILE A 315 -7.06 -11.75 -16.08
CA ILE A 315 -5.62 -12.00 -16.19
C ILE A 315 -5.28 -12.37 -17.63
N TYR A 316 -4.23 -11.77 -18.20
CA TYR A 316 -3.65 -12.10 -19.49
C TYR A 316 -2.17 -12.43 -19.35
N SER A 317 -1.76 -13.61 -19.82
CA SER A 317 -0.34 -13.96 -19.91
C SER A 317 -0.03 -15.12 -20.86
N SER A 318 1.24 -15.31 -21.19
CA SER A 318 1.70 -16.51 -21.89
C SER A 318 1.61 -17.73 -20.98
N VAL A 319 1.91 -17.56 -19.69
CA VAL A 319 1.80 -18.58 -18.65
C VAL A 319 1.11 -18.00 -17.41
N ILE A 320 0.08 -18.68 -16.92
CA ILE A 320 -0.59 -18.38 -15.66
C ILE A 320 -0.33 -19.57 -14.72
N ASP A 321 0.49 -19.34 -13.70
CA ASP A 321 0.83 -20.33 -12.69
C ASP A 321 0.12 -19.99 -11.38
N LEU A 322 -0.86 -20.83 -11.01
CA LEU A 322 -1.69 -20.69 -9.83
C LEU A 322 -1.37 -21.86 -8.90
N SER A 323 -0.97 -21.56 -7.67
CA SER A 323 -0.55 -22.57 -6.69
C SER A 323 -0.79 -22.10 -5.26
N GLY A 324 -0.54 -22.99 -4.29
CA GLY A 324 -0.53 -22.61 -2.89
C GLY A 324 -1.92 -22.26 -2.34
N SER A 325 -1.94 -21.46 -1.28
CA SER A 325 -3.15 -21.13 -0.49
C SER A 325 -3.85 -19.84 -0.94
N LEU A 326 -4.04 -19.64 -2.25
CA LEU A 326 -4.58 -18.41 -2.82
C LEU A 326 -6.12 -18.34 -2.82
N GLU A 327 -6.68 -17.12 -2.77
CA GLU A 327 -8.06 -16.81 -3.16
C GLU A 327 -8.06 -15.84 -4.34
N LEU A 328 -8.33 -16.34 -5.54
CA LEU A 328 -8.35 -15.56 -6.78
C LEU A 328 -9.78 -15.41 -7.31
N THR A 329 -10.16 -14.17 -7.62
CA THR A 329 -11.33 -13.85 -8.42
C THR A 329 -10.89 -13.12 -9.69
N ALA A 330 -10.98 -13.79 -10.82
CA ALA A 330 -10.72 -13.21 -12.13
C ALA A 330 -12.02 -12.97 -12.89
N LYS A 331 -12.23 -11.75 -13.38
CA LYS A 331 -13.45 -11.35 -14.10
C LYS A 331 -13.10 -10.75 -15.46
N ALA A 332 -13.73 -11.29 -16.50
CA ALA A 332 -13.65 -10.75 -17.83
C ALA A 332 -14.44 -9.44 -17.97
N GLY A 333 -13.90 -8.53 -18.78
CA GLY A 333 -14.64 -7.41 -19.34
C GLY A 333 -15.54 -7.84 -20.50
N SER A 334 -16.65 -7.13 -20.67
CA SER A 334 -17.59 -7.29 -21.78
C SER A 334 -17.11 -6.60 -23.06
N PRO A 335 -17.43 -7.12 -24.26
CA PRO A 335 -18.24 -8.33 -24.54
C PRO A 335 -17.44 -9.63 -24.69
N THR A 336 -16.13 -9.58 -24.89
CA THR A 336 -15.35 -10.74 -25.36
C THR A 336 -14.21 -11.15 -24.46
N GLY A 337 -13.97 -10.44 -23.35
CA GLY A 337 -12.91 -10.72 -22.41
C GLY A 337 -12.93 -12.15 -21.88
N LYS A 338 -11.82 -12.54 -21.27
CA LYS A 338 -11.60 -13.86 -20.67
C LYS A 338 -11.26 -13.67 -19.20
N ALA A 339 -11.61 -14.61 -18.33
CA ALA A 339 -11.24 -14.45 -16.93
C ALA A 339 -9.74 -14.68 -16.79
N LEU A 340 -9.25 -15.79 -17.33
CA LEU A 340 -7.86 -16.21 -17.30
C LEU A 340 -7.40 -16.53 -18.74
N LEU A 341 -6.89 -15.54 -19.46
CA LEU A 341 -6.41 -15.69 -20.83
C LEU A 341 -4.95 -16.14 -20.84
N GLN A 342 -4.73 -17.44 -21.01
CA GLN A 342 -3.42 -18.05 -21.15
C GLN A 342 -3.15 -18.43 -22.61
N ASN A 343 -2.10 -17.87 -23.21
CA ASN A 343 -1.67 -18.23 -24.57
C ASN A 343 -2.82 -18.26 -25.60
N GLY A 344 -3.69 -17.24 -25.54
CA GLY A 344 -4.83 -17.08 -26.44
C GLY A 344 -6.06 -17.95 -26.14
N ARG A 345 -6.07 -18.72 -25.04
CA ARG A 345 -7.22 -19.54 -24.62
C ARG A 345 -7.58 -19.29 -23.16
N GLU A 346 -8.83 -19.56 -22.80
CA GLU A 346 -9.24 -19.59 -21.40
C GLU A 346 -8.51 -20.74 -20.68
N LEU A 347 -7.93 -20.47 -19.50
CA LEU A 347 -7.31 -21.50 -18.68
C LEU A 347 -8.35 -22.52 -18.22
N ASP A 348 -8.02 -23.80 -18.35
CA ASP A 348 -8.81 -24.88 -17.80
C ASP A 348 -8.52 -25.05 -16.30
N LEU A 349 -9.50 -24.73 -15.45
CA LEU A 349 -9.36 -24.78 -13.99
C LEU A 349 -9.11 -26.20 -13.45
N ASP A 350 -9.39 -27.24 -14.23
CA ASP A 350 -9.08 -28.61 -13.80
C ASP A 350 -7.57 -28.89 -13.82
N THR A 351 -6.80 -28.17 -14.63
CA THR A 351 -5.35 -28.34 -14.80
C THR A 351 -4.50 -27.75 -13.67
N ILE A 352 -5.12 -27.06 -12.73
CA ILE A 352 -4.44 -26.42 -11.59
C ILE A 352 -4.82 -27.06 -10.25
N LYS A 353 -5.77 -28.00 -10.21
CA LYS A 353 -6.31 -28.58 -8.97
C LYS A 353 -5.25 -29.21 -8.08
N ASP A 354 -4.28 -29.87 -8.68
CA ASP A 354 -3.18 -30.57 -8.03
C ASP A 354 -2.08 -29.63 -7.50
N LYS A 355 -2.11 -28.35 -7.90
CA LYS A 355 -1.16 -27.31 -7.45
C LYS A 355 -1.68 -26.45 -6.29
N LEU A 356 -2.97 -26.56 -5.98
CA LEU A 356 -3.64 -25.74 -4.97
C LEU A 356 -3.61 -26.42 -3.60
N ASP A 357 -3.30 -25.63 -2.58
CA ASP A 357 -3.32 -26.09 -1.19
C ASP A 357 -4.76 -26.12 -0.64
N PRO A 358 -5.01 -26.87 0.46
CA PRO A 358 -6.30 -26.85 1.13
C PRO A 358 -6.76 -25.46 1.55
N GLY A 359 -8.01 -25.13 1.23
CA GLY A 359 -8.60 -23.81 1.47
C GLY A 359 -8.43 -22.83 0.30
N ALA A 360 -7.62 -23.14 -0.70
CA ALA A 360 -7.47 -22.30 -1.88
C ALA A 360 -8.75 -22.29 -2.74
N LYS A 361 -8.97 -21.17 -3.44
CA LYS A 361 -10.15 -20.93 -4.26
C LYS A 361 -9.81 -20.08 -5.48
N VAL A 362 -10.21 -20.54 -6.67
CA VAL A 362 -10.10 -19.78 -7.91
C VAL A 362 -11.48 -19.66 -8.54
N THR A 363 -11.90 -18.43 -8.77
CA THR A 363 -13.18 -18.07 -9.38
C THR A 363 -12.93 -17.34 -10.68
N ALA A 364 -13.48 -17.84 -11.79
CA ALA A 364 -13.37 -17.28 -13.12
C ALA A 364 -14.75 -16.89 -13.65
N THR A 365 -14.97 -15.60 -13.89
CA THR A 365 -16.23 -15.07 -14.42
C THR A 365 -16.04 -14.59 -15.85
N ASP A 366 -16.78 -15.18 -16.80
CA ASP A 366 -16.71 -14.78 -18.20
C ASP A 366 -17.43 -13.45 -18.49
N ALA A 367 -17.30 -12.97 -19.73
CA ALA A 367 -17.85 -11.68 -20.16
C ALA A 367 -19.39 -11.60 -20.12
N ASN A 368 -20.08 -12.75 -20.05
CA ASN A 368 -21.54 -12.84 -19.93
C ASN A 368 -21.98 -12.98 -18.46
N GLY A 369 -21.04 -12.99 -17.51
CA GLY A 369 -21.30 -13.16 -16.08
C GLY A 369 -21.39 -14.62 -15.63
N LYS A 370 -21.09 -15.60 -16.49
CA LYS A 370 -21.10 -17.01 -16.09
C LYS A 370 -19.83 -17.32 -15.31
N THR A 371 -20.01 -17.95 -14.15
CA THR A 371 -18.91 -18.26 -13.23
C THR A 371 -18.54 -19.74 -13.27
N LYS A 372 -17.24 -20.01 -13.26
CA LYS A 372 -16.64 -21.32 -12.95
C LYS A 372 -15.76 -21.16 -11.72
N GLN A 373 -15.69 -22.20 -10.90
CA GLN A 373 -14.90 -22.18 -9.68
C GLN A 373 -14.23 -23.53 -9.45
N VAL A 374 -13.02 -23.47 -8.92
CA VAL A 374 -12.36 -24.60 -8.26
C VAL A 374 -12.00 -24.17 -6.84
N SER A 375 -12.21 -25.07 -5.88
CA SER A 375 -11.84 -24.86 -4.48
C SER A 375 -11.37 -26.17 -3.87
N ILE A 376 -10.29 -26.12 -3.09
CA ILE A 376 -9.82 -27.28 -2.34
C ILE A 376 -10.40 -27.17 -0.93
N PRO A 377 -11.20 -28.15 -0.46
CA PRO A 377 -11.72 -28.14 0.90
C PRO A 377 -10.57 -28.08 1.91
N ARG A 378 -10.75 -27.35 3.01
CA ARG A 378 -9.85 -27.50 4.16
C ARG A 378 -10.03 -28.91 4.73
N PRO A 379 -8.97 -29.58 5.19
CA PRO A 379 -9.11 -30.86 5.86
C PRO A 379 -10.02 -30.62 7.06
N VAL A 380 -11.10 -31.39 7.13
CA VAL A 380 -11.95 -31.39 8.33
C VAL A 380 -11.10 -32.02 9.41
N GLU A 381 -10.84 -31.31 10.51
CA GLU A 381 -10.22 -31.95 11.68
C GLU A 381 -11.06 -33.20 12.04
N PRO A 382 -10.43 -34.36 12.25
CA PRO A 382 -11.19 -35.56 12.59
C PRO A 382 -11.90 -35.31 13.92
N GLU A 383 -13.23 -35.37 13.90
CA GLU A 383 -14.04 -35.43 15.10
C GLU A 383 -13.60 -36.64 15.92
N GLU A 384 -13.14 -36.40 17.14
CA GLU A 384 -12.92 -37.44 18.15
C GLU A 384 -14.21 -38.26 18.31
N SER A 385 -14.16 -39.50 17.84
CA SER A 385 -15.27 -40.44 17.91
C SER A 385 -15.61 -40.75 19.36
N SER A 386 -16.67 -40.13 19.89
CA SER A 386 -17.33 -40.63 21.10
C SER A 386 -18.59 -41.42 20.70
N SER A 387 -18.54 -42.70 21.05
CA SER A 387 -19.54 -43.72 20.77
C SER A 387 -20.92 -43.39 21.33
N SER A 388 -21.93 -43.63 20.50
CA SER A 388 -23.35 -43.50 20.76
C SER A 388 -23.90 -44.43 21.85
N SER A 389 -24.73 -43.90 22.73
CA SER A 389 -25.84 -44.63 23.35
C SER A 389 -27.05 -43.72 23.56
N ASP A 390 -28.06 -43.96 22.74
CA ASP A 390 -29.51 -43.80 22.92
C ASP A 390 -30.11 -42.58 23.64
N GLY A 391 -30.89 -41.81 22.87
CA GLY A 391 -32.24 -41.42 23.27
C GLY A 391 -32.49 -39.95 23.59
N GLY A 392 -33.27 -39.29 22.73
CA GLY A 392 -34.17 -38.20 23.14
C GLY A 392 -33.76 -36.78 22.78
N SER A 393 -34.45 -36.22 21.78
CA SER A 393 -34.78 -34.81 21.59
C SER A 393 -34.31 -33.81 22.65
N ALA A 394 -33.26 -33.04 22.34
CA ALA A 394 -33.12 -31.64 22.74
C ALA A 394 -32.05 -30.95 21.87
N THR A 395 -32.35 -29.74 21.42
CA THR A 395 -31.45 -28.73 20.80
C THR A 395 -30.03 -28.72 21.37
N PRO A 396 -28.96 -28.56 20.54
CA PRO A 396 -27.64 -28.30 21.10
C PRO A 396 -27.53 -26.82 21.47
N SER A 397 -27.94 -26.50 22.69
CA SER A 397 -27.36 -25.38 23.43
C SER A 397 -25.94 -25.77 23.80
N ALA A 398 -24.96 -25.39 22.98
CA ALA A 398 -23.58 -25.31 23.44
C ALA A 398 -23.50 -24.20 24.51
N PRO A 399 -22.69 -24.34 25.58
CA PRO A 399 -22.75 -23.42 26.71
C PRO A 399 -22.25 -22.04 26.27
N ALA A 400 -23.08 -21.01 26.42
CA ALA A 400 -22.60 -19.64 26.42
C ALA A 400 -21.68 -19.48 27.64
N PHE A 401 -20.39 -19.24 27.40
CA PHE A 401 -19.42 -19.00 28.45
C PHE A 401 -19.67 -17.60 29.03
N SER A 402 -20.56 -17.47 30.02
CA SER A 402 -20.85 -16.20 30.67
C SER A 402 -19.87 -15.96 31.82
N LEU A 403 -18.77 -15.26 31.54
CA LEU A 403 -17.80 -14.85 32.56
C LEU A 403 -18.20 -13.49 33.17
N PRO A 404 -18.33 -13.40 34.51
CA PRO A 404 -18.47 -12.13 35.18
C PRO A 404 -17.24 -11.23 34.90
N GLY A 405 -17.46 -10.03 34.35
CA GLY A 405 -16.39 -9.06 34.12
C GLY A 405 -15.80 -9.03 32.70
N LEU A 406 -16.32 -9.83 31.77
CA LEU A 406 -16.11 -9.68 30.32
C LEU A 406 -17.32 -8.96 29.73
N THR A 407 -17.10 -7.85 29.02
CA THR A 407 -18.18 -7.15 28.31
C THR A 407 -17.72 -6.74 26.91
N VAL A 408 -18.69 -6.68 25.99
CA VAL A 408 -18.49 -6.14 24.65
C VAL A 408 -19.35 -4.90 24.50
N THR A 409 -18.75 -3.79 24.07
CA THR A 409 -19.46 -2.52 23.87
C THR A 409 -19.39 -2.06 22.42
N ASP A 410 -20.41 -1.35 21.94
CA ASP A 410 -20.35 -0.64 20.66
C ASP A 410 -19.65 0.72 20.76
N LYS A 411 -19.61 1.47 19.66
CA LYS A 411 -18.98 2.81 19.59
C LYS A 411 -19.56 3.82 20.60
N SER A 412 -20.81 3.65 21.02
CA SER A 412 -21.45 4.52 22.02
C SER A 412 -21.16 4.12 23.46
N GLY A 413 -20.47 2.99 23.66
CA GLY A 413 -20.24 2.41 24.98
C GLY A 413 -21.39 1.54 25.49
N ALA A 414 -22.44 1.33 24.70
CA ALA A 414 -23.54 0.44 25.05
C ALA A 414 -23.11 -1.02 24.97
N VAL A 415 -23.46 -1.82 25.98
CA VAL A 415 -23.20 -3.27 25.98
C VAL A 415 -24.01 -3.93 24.88
N ILE A 416 -23.37 -4.79 24.11
CA ILE A 416 -23.96 -5.52 22.98
C ILE A 416 -23.73 -7.02 23.14
N ASP A 417 -24.59 -7.81 22.50
CA ASP A 417 -24.46 -9.27 22.48
C ASP A 417 -23.21 -9.70 21.70
N SER A 418 -22.55 -10.74 22.21
CA SER A 418 -21.41 -11.42 21.57
C SER A 418 -21.56 -12.92 21.71
N ILE A 419 -20.93 -13.67 20.80
CA ILE A 419 -20.87 -15.12 20.88
C ILE A 419 -19.46 -15.49 21.35
N SER A 420 -19.37 -16.20 22.47
CA SER A 420 -18.10 -16.67 23.03
C SER A 420 -17.99 -18.19 22.92
N THR A 421 -16.91 -18.67 22.33
CA THR A 421 -16.61 -20.10 22.17
C THR A 421 -15.21 -20.39 22.69
N GLN A 422 -15.09 -21.45 23.50
CA GLN A 422 -13.79 -21.98 23.93
C GLN A 422 -13.41 -23.15 23.03
N SER A 423 -12.20 -23.13 22.49
CA SER A 423 -11.58 -24.26 21.80
C SER A 423 -10.19 -24.48 22.38
N GLY A 424 -9.98 -25.61 23.07
CA GLY A 424 -8.76 -25.85 23.84
C GLY A 424 -8.47 -24.72 24.83
N ASN A 425 -7.26 -24.15 24.74
CA ASN A 425 -6.78 -23.06 25.60
C ASN A 425 -7.12 -21.66 25.03
N THR A 426 -7.95 -21.57 23.99
CA THR A 426 -8.30 -20.31 23.32
C THR A 426 -9.77 -19.95 23.55
N LEU A 427 -10.02 -18.76 24.08
CA LEU A 427 -11.35 -18.15 24.13
C LEU A 427 -11.55 -17.21 22.95
N THR A 428 -12.50 -17.53 22.08
CA THR A 428 -12.89 -16.68 20.94
C THR A 428 -14.15 -15.90 21.28
N VAL A 429 -14.15 -14.58 21.03
CA VAL A 429 -15.29 -13.68 21.21
C VAL A 429 -15.62 -13.03 19.87
N CYS A 430 -16.74 -13.40 19.27
CA CYS A 430 -17.19 -12.94 17.96
C CYS A 430 -18.33 -11.92 18.07
N VAL A 431 -18.24 -10.85 17.27
CA VAL A 431 -19.21 -9.76 17.22
C VAL A 431 -19.54 -9.41 15.76
N GLY A 432 -20.83 -9.44 15.42
CA GLY A 432 -21.34 -9.10 14.08
C GLY A 432 -21.35 -7.59 13.76
N ARG A 433 -20.31 -6.84 14.17
CA ARG A 433 -20.20 -5.39 13.91
C ARG A 433 -18.84 -5.03 13.30
N LEU A 434 -18.78 -3.88 12.63
CA LEU A 434 -17.53 -3.32 12.08
C LEU A 434 -16.68 -2.59 13.13
N THR A 435 -17.29 -2.17 14.25
CA THR A 435 -16.60 -1.50 15.35
C THR A 435 -17.20 -1.98 16.67
N ALA A 436 -16.34 -2.48 17.55
CA ALA A 436 -16.70 -2.96 18.87
C ALA A 436 -15.46 -2.95 19.77
N SER A 437 -15.67 -2.85 21.07
CA SER A 437 -14.62 -2.94 22.07
C SER A 437 -14.86 -4.15 22.96
N PHE A 438 -13.83 -4.97 23.10
CA PHE A 438 -13.72 -6.02 24.09
C PHE A 438 -13.14 -5.45 25.38
N ARG A 439 -13.82 -5.67 26.51
CA ARG A 439 -13.44 -5.16 27.82
C ARG A 439 -13.35 -6.30 28.82
N ILE A 440 -12.24 -6.40 29.53
CA ILE A 440 -12.05 -7.40 30.57
C ILE A 440 -11.20 -6.86 31.72
N SER A 441 -11.58 -7.20 32.95
CA SER A 441 -10.78 -6.88 34.15
C SER A 441 -9.61 -7.86 34.32
N LEU A 442 -8.52 -7.43 34.97
CA LEU A 442 -7.42 -8.34 35.31
C LEU A 442 -7.84 -9.47 36.25
N ALA A 443 -8.84 -9.25 37.11
CA ALA A 443 -9.41 -10.32 37.94
C ALA A 443 -10.05 -11.43 37.09
N ALA A 444 -10.81 -11.05 36.05
CA ALA A 444 -11.40 -11.99 35.11
C ALA A 444 -10.34 -12.69 34.24
N LEU A 445 -9.26 -11.99 33.84
CA LEU A 445 -8.13 -12.62 33.15
C LEU A 445 -7.42 -13.68 34.01
N ARG A 446 -7.27 -13.45 35.33
CA ARG A 446 -6.71 -14.46 36.25
C ARG A 446 -7.62 -15.68 36.37
N GLN A 447 -8.93 -15.48 36.37
CA GLN A 447 -9.90 -16.56 36.37
C GLN A 447 -9.80 -17.38 35.07
N LEU A 448 -9.73 -16.72 33.91
CA LEU A 448 -9.54 -17.37 32.61
C LEU A 448 -8.26 -18.24 32.60
N ARG A 449 -7.16 -17.70 33.12
CA ARG A 449 -5.92 -18.45 33.27
C ARG A 449 -6.07 -19.67 34.17
N ALA A 450 -6.77 -19.54 35.30
CA ALA A 450 -7.03 -20.66 36.21
C ALA A 450 -7.92 -21.75 35.59
N GLU A 451 -8.77 -21.37 34.63
CA GLU A 451 -9.62 -22.25 33.82
C GLU A 451 -8.87 -22.84 32.60
N GLY A 452 -7.58 -22.56 32.44
CA GLY A 452 -6.73 -23.11 31.39
C GLY A 452 -6.74 -22.33 30.07
N ILE A 453 -7.30 -21.12 30.05
CA ILE A 453 -7.26 -20.24 28.88
C ILE A 453 -5.93 -19.49 28.84
N GLU A 454 -5.20 -19.64 27.74
CA GLU A 454 -3.91 -19.02 27.49
C GLU A 454 -4.03 -17.85 26.51
N THR A 455 -5.00 -17.89 25.60
CA THR A 455 -5.19 -16.87 24.57
C THR A 455 -6.65 -16.44 24.43
N ILE A 456 -6.84 -15.16 24.10
CA ILE A 456 -8.15 -14.58 23.80
C ILE A 456 -8.12 -14.02 22.39
N THR A 457 -9.06 -14.45 21.54
CA THR A 457 -9.25 -13.91 20.20
C THR A 457 -10.53 -13.09 20.17
N PHE A 458 -10.41 -11.79 19.87
CA PHE A 458 -11.55 -10.93 19.62
C PHE A 458 -11.75 -10.76 18.11
N GLN A 459 -12.97 -10.95 17.61
CA GLN A 459 -13.28 -10.90 16.19
C GLN A 459 -14.49 -10.02 15.89
N THR A 460 -14.27 -9.03 15.04
CA THR A 460 -15.29 -8.23 14.36
C THR A 460 -15.33 -8.63 12.88
N ILE A 461 -16.30 -8.10 12.10
CA ILE A 461 -16.51 -8.52 10.69
C ILE A 461 -15.23 -8.42 9.84
N LEU A 462 -14.37 -7.43 10.10
CA LEU A 462 -13.19 -7.12 9.28
C LEU A 462 -11.87 -7.11 10.06
N CYS A 463 -11.86 -7.47 11.35
CA CYS A 463 -10.66 -7.42 12.18
C CYS A 463 -10.67 -8.55 13.20
N SER A 464 -9.52 -9.21 13.39
CA SER A 464 -9.32 -10.26 14.37
C SER A 464 -7.99 -10.01 15.07
N THR A 465 -8.02 -9.97 16.39
CA THR A 465 -6.82 -9.77 17.22
C THR A 465 -6.78 -10.88 18.25
N THR A 466 -5.61 -11.53 18.38
CA THR A 466 -5.35 -12.55 19.40
C THR A 466 -4.36 -12.00 20.41
N LEU A 467 -4.69 -12.14 21.69
CA LEU A 467 -3.91 -11.64 22.81
C LEU A 467 -3.56 -12.80 23.75
N SER A 468 -2.33 -12.79 24.28
CA SER A 468 -1.91 -13.71 25.35
C SER A 468 -2.45 -13.24 26.70
N VAL A 469 -3.07 -14.14 27.45
CA VAL A 469 -3.57 -13.84 28.81
C VAL A 469 -2.42 -13.47 29.74
N ASP A 470 -1.28 -14.15 29.62
CA ASP A 470 -0.10 -13.90 30.47
C ASP A 470 0.56 -12.56 30.16
N GLU A 471 0.59 -12.14 28.88
CA GLU A 471 1.09 -10.82 28.51
C GLU A 471 0.16 -9.71 29.02
N LEU A 472 -1.16 -9.87 28.89
CA LEU A 472 -2.13 -8.92 29.41
C LEU A 472 -2.03 -8.76 30.93
N LEU A 473 -1.82 -9.86 31.66
CA LEU A 473 -1.62 -9.84 33.11
C LEU A 473 -0.30 -9.18 33.52
N ALA A 474 0.74 -9.25 32.68
CA ALA A 474 2.03 -8.61 32.95
C ALA A 474 2.03 -7.09 32.73
N MET A 475 1.07 -6.56 31.95
CA MET A 475 1.02 -5.16 31.55
C MET A 475 0.22 -4.23 32.50
N GLY A 476 -0.54 -4.76 33.45
CA GLY A 476 -1.47 -3.99 34.29
C GLY A 476 -1.26 -4.11 35.82
N GLY A 477 -1.70 -3.10 36.58
CA GLY A 477 -1.84 -3.17 38.05
C GLY A 477 -3.13 -3.88 38.49
N GLU A 478 -3.29 -4.22 39.77
CA GLU A 478 -4.37 -5.11 40.27
C GLU A 478 -5.80 -4.74 39.82
N ASP A 479 -6.08 -3.45 39.57
CA ASP A 479 -7.40 -2.92 39.19
C ASP A 479 -7.51 -2.43 37.73
N ALA A 480 -6.55 -2.76 36.86
CA ALA A 480 -6.57 -2.29 35.48
C ALA A 480 -7.68 -2.97 34.64
N GLU A 481 -8.33 -2.19 33.77
CA GLU A 481 -9.20 -2.70 32.71
C GLU A 481 -8.39 -2.82 31.42
N VAL A 482 -8.54 -3.95 30.74
CA VAL A 482 -8.03 -4.15 29.38
C VAL A 482 -9.16 -3.85 28.41
N VAL A 483 -8.91 -2.92 27.48
CA VAL A 483 -9.85 -2.58 26.42
C VAL A 483 -9.17 -2.75 25.07
N LEU A 484 -9.63 -3.72 24.30
CA LEU A 484 -9.25 -3.91 22.90
C LEU A 484 -10.38 -3.38 22.02
N THR A 485 -10.12 -2.32 21.25
CA THR A 485 -11.09 -1.73 20.35
C THR A 485 -10.75 -2.05 18.91
N HIS A 486 -11.68 -2.67 18.19
CA HIS A 486 -11.60 -2.81 16.74
C HIS A 486 -12.35 -1.65 16.08
N HIS A 487 -11.71 -0.98 15.14
CA HIS A 487 -12.35 0.00 14.26
C HIS A 487 -12.09 -0.37 12.80
N ILE A 488 -13.10 -0.98 12.17
CA ILE A 488 -13.03 -1.46 10.79
C ILE A 488 -11.94 -2.53 10.66
N ARG A 489 -10.71 -2.16 10.25
CA ARG A 489 -9.56 -3.04 10.07
C ARG A 489 -8.42 -2.78 11.06
N SER A 490 -8.49 -1.70 11.85
CA SER A 490 -7.49 -1.39 12.88
C SER A 490 -7.93 -1.89 14.26
N SER A 491 -6.95 -2.15 15.11
CA SER A 491 -7.17 -2.48 16.51
C SER A 491 -6.32 -1.58 17.41
N THR A 492 -6.86 -1.21 18.56
CA THR A 492 -6.14 -0.46 19.60
C THR A 492 -6.33 -1.16 20.94
N LEU A 493 -5.22 -1.46 21.61
CA LEU A 493 -5.22 -2.06 22.93
C LEU A 493 -4.88 -0.99 23.97
N THR A 494 -5.67 -0.92 25.03
CA THR A 494 -5.35 -0.11 26.20
C THR A 494 -5.39 -0.96 27.46
N VAL A 495 -4.45 -0.73 28.37
CA VAL A 495 -4.39 -1.38 29.68
C VAL A 495 -4.33 -0.30 30.74
N GLY A 496 -5.36 -0.23 31.61
CA GLY A 496 -5.49 0.83 32.62
C GLY A 496 -5.60 2.23 32.02
N GLY A 497 -6.16 2.35 30.81
CA GLY A 497 -6.36 3.62 30.10
C GLY A 497 -5.13 4.15 29.35
N LYS A 498 -4.01 3.42 29.33
CA LYS A 498 -2.84 3.75 28.51
C LYS A 498 -2.82 2.89 27.25
N ALA A 499 -2.56 3.51 26.10
CA ALA A 499 -2.31 2.79 24.87
C ALA A 499 -1.03 1.96 25.01
N VAL A 500 -1.09 0.72 24.53
CA VAL A 500 0.00 -0.27 24.54
C VAL A 500 0.54 -0.46 23.14
#